data_AF-A0A7V5WPM2-F1
#
_entry.id   AF-A0A7V5WPM2-F1
#
_cell.length_a   1.000
_cell.length_b   1.000
_cell.length_c   1.000
_cell.angle_alpha   90.00
_cell.angle_beta   90.00
_cell.angle_gamma   90.00
#
_symmetry.space_group_name_H-M   'P 1'
#
loop_
_entity.id
_entity.type
_entity.pdbx_description
1 polymer ?
#
loop_
_entity_poly.entity_id
_entity_poly.type
_entity_poly.pdbx_seq_one_letter_code
_entity_poly.pdbx_strand_id
1 'polypeptide(L)'
;MTAKPKASKSSKIQKKTRSKKIDEVTVTDTALATIIGLAAHEVPGVVGMSPAGLREGIKRILGASQSDEGVVVNRDDKVIVDINVVVAYGVNIPAVADSIKERVSYAAENYAGVRIDDLMIHIAGVSRG
;
A
#
# COMPACT_ATOMS: atom_id res chain seq x y z
N MET A 1 28.67 -42.40 60.22
CA MET A 1 29.19 -42.42 58.84
C MET A 1 28.29 -43.32 58.02
N THR A 2 27.71 -42.80 56.93
CA THR A 2 27.38 -43.42 55.62
C THR A 2 26.08 -42.83 55.06
N ALA A 3 26.21 -42.26 53.88
CA ALA A 3 25.21 -41.51 53.15
C ALA A 3 24.29 -42.39 52.27
N LYS A 4 23.08 -41.85 51.99
CA LYS A 4 22.16 -41.98 50.83
C LYS A 4 22.26 -43.18 49.85
N PRO A 5 21.10 -43.64 49.33
CA PRO A 5 20.56 -43.12 48.04
C PRO A 5 19.04 -42.85 48.09
N LYS A 6 18.46 -41.75 47.56
CA LYS A 6 18.19 -41.30 46.16
C LYS A 6 17.27 -42.22 45.32
N ALA A 7 15.98 -41.84 45.22
CA ALA A 7 15.08 -41.89 44.04
C ALA A 7 13.65 -41.57 44.55
N SER A 8 12.73 -40.85 43.92
CA SER A 8 12.64 -40.19 42.62
C SER A 8 11.48 -39.19 42.77
N LYS A 9 11.75 -37.89 42.76
CA LYS A 9 10.71 -36.85 42.66
C LYS A 9 10.45 -36.58 41.18
N SER A 10 9.41 -37.18 40.61
CA SER A 10 8.88 -36.78 39.30
C SER A 10 8.10 -35.47 39.44
N SER A 11 8.85 -34.36 39.52
CA SER A 11 8.30 -33.02 39.33
C SER A 11 7.95 -32.86 37.86
N LYS A 12 6.65 -32.91 37.55
CA LYS A 12 6.10 -32.56 36.23
C LYS A 12 6.46 -31.10 35.93
N ILE A 13 7.47 -30.90 35.09
CA ILE A 13 7.79 -29.61 34.47
C ILE A 13 6.64 -29.30 33.49
N GLN A 14 5.65 -28.55 33.96
CA GLN A 14 4.64 -27.93 33.10
C GLN A 14 5.36 -26.87 32.25
N LYS A 15 5.66 -27.20 30.99
CA LYS A 15 6.05 -26.21 29.96
C LYS A 15 4.85 -25.29 29.72
N LYS A 16 4.78 -24.21 30.50
CA LYS A 16 3.84 -23.10 30.29
C LYS A 16 4.31 -22.35 29.04
N THR A 17 3.83 -22.77 27.87
CA THR A 17 4.04 -22.09 26.59
C THR A 17 3.48 -20.68 26.73
N ARG A 18 4.35 -19.68 26.92
CA ARG A 18 3.95 -18.28 26.84
C ARG A 18 3.53 -18.06 25.38
N SER A 19 2.23 -17.90 25.13
CA SER A 19 1.73 -17.39 23.87
C SER A 19 2.35 -16.01 23.64
N LYS A 20 3.40 -15.94 22.81
CA LYS A 20 4.03 -14.68 22.43
C LYS A 20 2.99 -13.90 21.62
N LYS A 21 2.52 -12.78 22.17
CA LYS A 21 1.67 -11.83 21.44
C LYS A 21 2.48 -11.40 20.21
N ILE A 22 1.96 -11.66 19.02
CA ILE A 22 2.60 -11.23 17.78
C ILE A 22 2.26 -9.75 17.63
N ASP A 23 3.24 -8.93 17.30
CA ASP A 23 3.00 -7.52 16.99
C ASP A 23 2.20 -7.43 15.68
N GLU A 24 1.13 -6.64 15.68
CA GLU A 24 0.28 -6.40 14.52
C GLU A 24 0.84 -5.22 13.73
N VAL A 25 1.11 -5.42 12.45
CA VAL A 25 1.57 -4.37 11.53
C VAL A 25 0.41 -3.99 10.63
N THR A 26 0.05 -2.71 10.62
CA THR A 26 -1.05 -2.18 9.82
C THR A 26 -0.53 -1.16 8.81
N VAL A 27 -0.91 -1.31 7.54
CA VAL A 27 -0.61 -0.33 6.49
C VAL A 27 -1.77 0.65 6.36
N THR A 28 -1.50 1.92 6.65
CA THR A 28 -2.48 3.00 6.50
C THR A 28 -2.78 3.27 5.03
N ASP A 29 -3.96 3.80 4.75
CA ASP A 29 -4.34 4.15 3.37
C ASP A 29 -3.43 5.22 2.79
N THR A 30 -2.96 6.16 3.61
CA THR A 30 -1.96 7.16 3.20
C THR A 30 -0.64 6.51 2.80
N ALA A 31 -0.14 5.53 3.57
CA ALA A 31 1.09 4.82 3.22
C ALA A 31 0.92 4.00 1.93
N LEU A 32 -0.23 3.35 1.75
CA LEU A 32 -0.54 2.65 0.52
C LEU A 32 -0.60 3.63 -0.67
N ALA A 33 -1.27 4.77 -0.53
CA ALA A 33 -1.35 5.80 -1.56
C ALA A 33 0.05 6.27 -1.99
N THR A 34 0.97 6.50 -1.05
CA THR A 34 2.36 6.86 -1.35
C THR A 34 3.08 5.77 -2.14
N ILE A 35 2.94 4.50 -1.74
CA ILE A 35 3.55 3.37 -2.46
C ILE A 35 3.03 3.31 -3.91
N ILE A 36 1.72 3.49 -4.08
CA ILE A 36 1.07 3.47 -5.39
C ILE A 36 1.51 4.66 -6.26
N GLY A 37 1.57 5.86 -5.68
CA GLY A 37 2.01 7.07 -6.39
C GLY A 37 3.43 6.92 -6.92
N LEU A 38 4.36 6.48 -6.06
CA LEU A 38 5.75 6.21 -6.46
C LEU A 38 5.82 5.14 -7.55
N ALA A 39 5.09 4.03 -7.39
CA ALA A 39 5.06 2.95 -8.37
C ALA A 39 4.51 3.41 -9.73
N ALA A 40 3.47 4.25 -9.75
CA ALA A 40 2.92 4.82 -10.97
C ALA A 40 3.91 5.79 -11.65
N HIS A 41 4.66 6.55 -10.87
CA HIS A 41 5.64 7.52 -11.39
C HIS A 41 6.84 6.84 -12.08
N GLU A 42 7.18 5.61 -11.71
CA GLU A 42 8.25 4.83 -12.35
C GLU A 42 7.88 4.31 -13.74
N VAL A 43 6.61 4.38 -14.14
CA VAL A 43 6.16 3.83 -15.42
C VAL A 43 6.54 4.78 -16.57
N PRO A 44 7.29 4.30 -17.58
CA PRO A 44 7.63 5.10 -18.74
C PRO A 44 6.40 5.66 -19.44
N GLY A 45 6.41 6.97 -19.70
CA GLY A 45 5.28 7.69 -20.31
C GLY A 45 4.39 8.41 -19.31
N VAL A 46 4.52 8.16 -18.01
CA VAL A 46 3.98 9.03 -16.95
C VAL A 46 4.95 10.18 -16.73
N VAL A 47 4.47 11.42 -16.82
CA VAL A 47 5.30 12.64 -16.64
C VAL A 47 4.91 13.45 -15.42
N GLY A 48 3.79 13.09 -14.81
CA GLY A 48 3.30 13.73 -13.60
C GLY A 48 1.99 13.09 -13.16
N MET A 49 1.50 13.53 -12.02
CA MET A 49 0.21 13.14 -11.48
C MET A 49 -0.57 14.38 -11.07
N SER A 50 -1.90 14.29 -11.11
CA SER A 50 -2.79 15.44 -10.84
C SER A 50 -3.65 15.15 -9.61
N PRO A 51 -3.89 16.12 -8.71
CA PRO A 51 -4.84 15.93 -7.62
C PRO A 51 -6.22 15.49 -8.15
N ALA A 52 -6.88 14.59 -7.43
CA ALA A 52 -8.21 14.09 -7.76
C ALA A 52 -9.30 15.15 -7.50
N GLY A 53 -9.40 16.17 -8.37
CA GLY A 53 -10.52 17.11 -8.42
C GLY A 53 -10.46 18.35 -7.51
N LEU A 54 -11.42 19.27 -7.71
CA LEU A 54 -11.48 20.59 -7.05
C LEU A 54 -11.76 20.52 -5.53
N ARG A 55 -12.50 19.48 -5.09
CA ARG A 55 -12.82 19.25 -3.66
C ARG A 55 -11.58 18.91 -2.84
N GLU A 56 -10.63 18.21 -3.45
CA GLU A 56 -9.34 17.87 -2.87
C GLU A 56 -8.47 19.12 -2.63
N GLY A 57 -8.53 20.08 -3.56
CA GLY A 57 -7.87 21.38 -3.42
C GLY A 57 -8.38 22.18 -2.22
N ILE A 58 -9.69 22.09 -1.92
CA ILE A 58 -10.28 22.72 -0.73
C ILE A 58 -9.88 21.97 0.55
N LYS A 59 -9.86 20.63 0.55
CA LYS A 59 -9.39 19.82 1.70
C LYS A 59 -7.92 20.11 2.05
N ARG A 60 -7.05 20.32 1.05
CA ARG A 60 -5.65 20.71 1.24
C ARG A 60 -5.52 22.06 1.95
N ILE A 61 -6.36 23.04 1.59
CA ILE A 61 -6.42 24.36 2.25
C ILE A 61 -6.96 24.24 3.68
N LEU A 62 -7.86 23.29 3.95
CA LEU A 62 -8.46 23.02 5.26
C LEU A 62 -7.66 22.04 6.15
N GLY A 63 -6.43 21.67 5.77
CA GLY A 63 -5.51 20.89 6.60
C GLY A 63 -5.84 19.40 6.76
N ALA A 64 -6.83 18.87 6.04
CA ALA A 64 -7.11 17.44 5.99
C ALA A 64 -6.24 16.78 4.91
N SER A 65 -5.01 16.41 5.28
CA SER A 65 -4.04 15.76 4.40
C SER A 65 -4.39 14.30 4.15
N GLN A 66 -4.97 13.98 2.99
CA GLN A 66 -4.94 12.63 2.40
C GLN A 66 -5.10 12.72 0.88
N SER A 67 -4.14 13.31 0.18
CA SER A 67 -4.17 13.42 -1.29
C SER A 67 -2.78 13.68 -1.87
N ASP A 68 -1.79 12.89 -1.47
CA ASP A 68 -0.47 13.03 -2.08
C ASP A 68 -0.51 12.41 -3.48
N GLU A 69 -0.34 13.28 -4.48
CA GLU A 69 0.04 12.90 -5.85
C GLU A 69 -1.03 12.22 -6.71
N GLY A 70 -2.32 12.49 -6.49
CA GLY A 70 -3.35 12.05 -7.45
C GLY A 70 -3.80 10.60 -7.31
N VAL A 71 -3.42 9.94 -6.22
CA VAL A 71 -3.93 8.62 -5.83
C VAL A 71 -5.01 8.78 -4.76
N VAL A 72 -6.15 8.13 -4.96
CA VAL A 72 -7.22 8.03 -3.97
C VAL A 72 -7.42 6.55 -3.65
N VAL A 73 -7.32 6.21 -2.37
CA VAL A 73 -7.57 4.86 -1.85
C VAL A 73 -8.88 4.90 -1.10
N ASN A 74 -9.82 4.03 -1.48
CA ASN A 74 -11.03 3.76 -0.72
C ASN A 74 -11.00 2.31 -0.23
N ARG A 75 -11.04 2.13 1.10
CA ARG A 75 -10.95 0.83 1.76
C ARG A 75 -12.13 0.66 2.72
N ASP A 76 -13.21 0.11 2.17
CA ASP A 76 -14.33 -0.43 2.95
C ASP A 76 -14.18 -1.97 2.97
N ASP A 77 -15.13 -2.71 2.38
CA ASP A 77 -15.05 -4.17 2.22
C ASP A 77 -14.10 -4.60 1.07
N LYS A 78 -13.80 -3.67 0.16
CA LYS A 78 -12.90 -3.83 -0.99
C LYS A 78 -11.89 -2.70 -1.02
N VAL A 79 -10.72 -2.97 -1.58
CA VAL A 79 -9.68 -1.96 -1.82
C VAL A 79 -9.85 -1.45 -3.25
N ILE A 80 -10.38 -0.24 -3.37
CA ILE A 80 -10.56 0.46 -4.65
C ILE A 80 -9.54 1.59 -4.72
N VAL A 81 -8.87 1.70 -5.86
CA VAL A 81 -7.84 2.72 -6.09
C VAL A 81 -8.12 3.48 -7.38
N ASP A 82 -8.15 4.80 -7.27
CA ASP A 82 -8.21 5.72 -8.39
C ASP A 82 -6.87 6.45 -8.53
N ILE A 83 -6.31 6.48 -9.74
CA ILE A 83 -5.03 7.14 -10.04
C ILE A 83 -5.24 8.17 -11.13
N ASN A 84 -4.84 9.42 -10.88
CA ASN A 84 -4.92 10.52 -11.83
C ASN A 84 -3.53 10.87 -12.36
N VAL A 85 -3.27 10.51 -13.61
CA VAL A 85 -1.95 10.66 -14.25
C VAL A 85 -1.97 11.68 -15.38
N VAL A 86 -0.82 12.34 -15.56
CA VAL A 86 -0.49 13.12 -16.76
C VAL A 86 0.52 12.31 -17.54
N VAL A 87 0.23 12.09 -18.82
CA VAL A 87 1.07 11.26 -19.70
C VAL A 87 1.80 12.10 -20.75
N ALA A 88 2.95 11.61 -21.22
CA ALA A 88 3.69 12.26 -22.30
C ALA A 88 2.89 12.25 -23.61
N TYR A 89 3.00 13.33 -24.39
CA TYR A 89 2.43 13.39 -25.72
C TYR A 89 3.06 12.31 -26.64
N GLY A 90 2.24 11.63 -27.43
CA GLY A 90 2.69 10.66 -28.43
C GLY A 90 2.90 9.23 -27.90
N VAL A 91 2.63 8.97 -26.62
CA VAL A 91 2.64 7.60 -26.06
C VAL A 91 1.35 6.85 -26.38
N ASN A 92 1.42 5.52 -26.38
CA ASN A 92 0.24 4.66 -26.44
C ASN A 92 -0.41 4.62 -25.05
N ILE A 93 -1.47 5.41 -24.86
CA ILE A 93 -2.17 5.55 -23.57
C ILE A 93 -2.65 4.20 -23.01
N PRO A 94 -3.34 3.33 -23.77
CA PRO A 94 -3.69 1.99 -23.30
C PRO A 94 -2.50 1.18 -22.77
N ALA A 95 -1.39 1.16 -23.50
CA ALA A 95 -0.19 0.42 -23.08
C ALA A 95 0.43 0.99 -21.79
N VAL A 96 0.46 2.32 -21.66
CA VAL A 96 0.91 2.98 -20.42
C VAL A 96 -0.03 2.65 -19.26
N ALA A 97 -1.35 2.69 -19.48
CA ALA A 97 -2.33 2.37 -18.45
C ALA A 97 -2.19 0.92 -17.98
N ASP A 98 -2.00 -0.04 -18.88
CA ASP A 98 -1.81 -1.43 -18.50
C ASP A 98 -0.48 -1.64 -17.74
N SER A 99 0.58 -0.92 -18.14
CA SER A 99 1.86 -0.92 -17.39
C SER A 99 1.71 -0.33 -15.99
N ILE A 100 0.91 0.73 -15.82
CA ILE A 100 0.57 1.30 -14.50
C ILE A 100 -0.16 0.25 -13.66
N LYS A 101 -1.17 -0.45 -14.22
CA LYS A 101 -1.90 -1.48 -13.47
C LYS A 101 -0.95 -2.56 -12.95
N GLU A 102 -0.10 -3.10 -13.82
CA GLU A 102 0.85 -4.14 -13.43
C GLU A 102 1.80 -3.66 -12.33
N ARG A 103 2.42 -2.49 -12.52
CA ARG A 103 3.43 -1.95 -11.59
C ARG A 103 2.82 -1.61 -10.23
N VAL A 104 1.61 -1.06 -10.21
CA VAL A 104 0.89 -0.66 -8.99
C VAL A 104 0.37 -1.88 -8.22
N SER A 105 -0.30 -2.81 -8.90
CA SER A 105 -0.78 -4.05 -8.26
C SER A 105 0.38 -4.84 -7.67
N TYR A 106 1.50 -4.94 -8.40
CA TYR A 106 2.72 -5.56 -7.87
C TYR A 106 3.24 -4.84 -6.62
N ALA A 107 3.33 -3.50 -6.63
CA ALA A 107 3.81 -2.73 -5.49
C ALA A 107 2.94 -2.92 -4.25
N ALA A 108 1.62 -2.82 -4.41
CA ALA A 108 0.67 -2.96 -3.32
C ALA A 108 0.76 -4.35 -2.68
N GLU A 109 0.81 -5.42 -3.48
CA GLU A 109 0.88 -6.78 -2.95
C GLU A 109 2.26 -7.08 -2.33
N ASN A 110 3.36 -6.72 -3.00
CA ASN A 110 4.69 -7.13 -2.57
C ASN A 110 5.32 -6.23 -1.51
N TYR A 111 4.95 -4.94 -1.46
CA TYR A 111 5.54 -4.00 -0.49
C TYR A 111 4.61 -3.72 0.70
N ALA A 112 3.30 -3.75 0.48
CA ALA A 112 2.31 -3.48 1.52
C ALA A 112 1.49 -4.70 1.95
N GLY A 113 1.57 -5.83 1.22
CA GLY A 113 0.73 -7.00 1.48
C GLY A 113 -0.76 -6.74 1.21
N VAL A 114 -1.08 -5.73 0.40
CA VAL A 114 -2.46 -5.32 0.10
C VAL A 114 -2.82 -5.73 -1.33
N ARG A 115 -3.93 -6.45 -1.49
CA ARG A 115 -4.53 -6.70 -2.80
C ARG A 115 -5.51 -5.59 -3.15
N ILE A 116 -5.42 -5.09 -4.37
CA ILE A 116 -6.35 -4.10 -4.93
C ILE A 116 -7.44 -4.87 -5.69
N ASP A 117 -8.70 -4.64 -5.34
CA ASP A 117 -9.84 -5.28 -5.98
C ASP A 117 -10.20 -4.59 -7.30
N ASP A 118 -10.22 -3.26 -7.29
CA ASP A 118 -10.55 -2.43 -8.46
C ASP A 118 -9.54 -1.29 -8.60
N LEU A 119 -8.98 -1.13 -9.80
CA LEU A 119 -7.97 -0.12 -10.13
C LEU A 119 -8.40 0.70 -11.34
N MET A 120 -8.68 1.99 -11.13
CA MET A 120 -9.06 2.93 -12.17
C MET A 120 -7.95 3.94 -12.45
N ILE A 121 -7.65 4.15 -13.74
CA ILE A 121 -6.64 5.09 -14.19
C ILE A 121 -7.32 6.19 -14.99
N HIS A 122 -7.22 7.41 -14.48
CA HIS A 122 -7.75 8.62 -15.07
C HIS A 122 -6.61 9.39 -15.75
N ILE A 123 -6.76 9.65 -17.05
CA ILE A 123 -5.83 10.51 -17.77
C ILE A 123 -6.27 11.96 -17.57
N ALA A 124 -5.61 12.67 -16.65
CA ALA A 124 -5.92 14.05 -16.32
C ALA A 124 -5.41 15.04 -17.36
N GLY A 125 -4.39 14.65 -18.14
CA GLY A 125 -3.85 15.49 -19.20
C GLY A 125 -2.74 14.82 -20.00
N VAL A 126 -2.31 15.52 -21.04
CA VAL A 126 -1.13 15.17 -21.85
C VAL A 126 -0.15 16.33 -21.82
N SER A 127 1.15 16.03 -21.67
CA SER A 127 2.21 17.05 -21.68
C SER A 127 3.12 16.88 -22.88
N ARG A 128 3.40 17.98 -23.57
CA ARG A 128 4.61 18.14 -24.38
C ARG A 128 5.62 18.81 -23.45
N GLY A 129 6.67 18.09 -23.07
CA GLY A 129 7.78 18.66 -22.31
C GLY A 129 8.38 19.89 -22.98
#